data_AF-A0A543DBM6-F1
#
_entry.id   AF-A0A543DBM6-F1
#
_cell.length_a   1.000
_cell.length_b   1.000
_cell.length_c   1.000
_cell.angle_alpha   90.00
_cell.angle_beta   90.00
_cell.angle_gamma   90.00
#
_symmetry.space_group_name_H-M   'P 1'
#
loop_
_entity.id
_entity.type
_entity.pdbx_description
1 polymer ?
#
loop_
_entity_poly.entity_id
_entity_poly.type
_entity_poly.pdbx_seq_one_letter_code
_entity_poly.pdbx_strand_id
1 'polypeptide(L)'
;MNARAAALTDDAGIDDHIQSVSGLSDALLKQLRQSLQKIDEINRITRIISMNARIEAVRIGTAGRSFGVIAEEMDTLSRRVSDTAQEIDRMADRTSTDLRGRLDQLQTDVRRTRLTDLALANIDLIDRNLYERSCDVRWWATDAAIIAAAQDPQPAALAQASQRLGQILDSYTVYFDLVLADLQGNVLTNGRPRRYPSAGHSVAQQEWFQSAMATRNGEEFGFQSMHASTLAGGERVLIYACTVREGGRVQGRVLGVLGIVFRWDALAQTIVERTPLSEAEWRRSRVCIVDAHGRLLADTQAGAAAPRLDFPGLAPLFAQPRGAIDIPIDGRSHCVAQAASPGYETYCTGWHCVILQGVD
;
A
#
# COMPACT_ATOMS: atom_id res chain seq x y z
N MET A 1 4.97 19.23 -11.39
CA MET A 1 5.51 19.55 -10.05
C MET A 1 4.42 19.82 -8.98
N ASN A 2 3.10 19.68 -9.25
CA ASN A 2 2.05 20.15 -8.32
C ASN A 2 1.06 19.09 -7.77
N ALA A 3 1.30 17.79 -7.93
CA ALA A 3 0.51 16.76 -7.21
C ALA A 3 1.20 16.28 -5.91
N ARG A 4 2.51 16.50 -5.81
CA ARG A 4 3.36 15.99 -4.71
C ARG A 4 3.20 16.78 -3.41
N ALA A 5 2.76 18.05 -3.49
CA ALA A 5 2.56 18.90 -2.33
C ALA A 5 1.19 18.70 -1.66
N ALA A 6 0.15 18.30 -2.41
CA ALA A 6 -1.21 18.15 -1.87
C ALA A 6 -1.41 16.85 -1.07
N ALA A 7 -0.70 15.77 -1.43
CA ALA A 7 -0.80 14.49 -0.71
C ALA A 7 0.05 14.45 0.58
N LEU A 8 1.11 15.26 0.68
CA LEU A 8 1.96 15.37 1.88
C LEU A 8 1.33 16.25 2.97
N THR A 9 0.36 17.11 2.62
CA THR A 9 -0.34 17.99 3.58
C THR A 9 -1.49 17.31 4.31
N ASP A 10 -2.10 16.26 3.75
CA ASP A 10 -3.27 15.61 4.36
C ASP A 10 -2.91 14.63 5.49
N ASP A 11 -1.76 13.97 5.41
CA ASP A 11 -1.40 12.90 6.36
C ASP A 11 -0.89 13.43 7.70
N ALA A 12 -0.09 14.51 7.66
CA ALA A 12 0.19 15.29 8.86
C ALA A 12 -1.11 15.89 9.44
N GLY A 13 -2.15 16.07 8.63
CA GLY A 13 -3.45 16.58 9.08
C GLY A 13 -4.21 15.58 9.93
N ILE A 14 -4.35 14.32 9.52
CA ILE A 14 -5.24 13.37 10.23
C ILE A 14 -4.65 12.95 11.58
N ASP A 15 -3.37 12.60 11.65
CA ASP A 15 -2.73 12.25 12.93
C ASP A 15 -2.72 13.47 13.89
N ASP A 16 -2.46 14.68 13.37
CA ASP A 16 -2.54 15.92 14.16
C ASP A 16 -3.98 16.24 14.60
N HIS A 17 -4.97 15.93 13.77
CA HIS A 17 -6.39 16.05 14.13
C HIS A 17 -6.78 15.07 15.24
N ILE A 18 -6.36 13.79 15.17
CA ILE A 18 -6.60 12.81 16.22
C ILE A 18 -5.94 13.25 17.53
N GLN A 19 -4.68 13.69 17.47
CA GLN A 19 -3.96 14.22 18.64
C GLN A 19 -4.64 15.46 19.21
N SER A 20 -5.10 16.38 18.36
CA SER A 20 -5.82 17.59 18.75
C SER A 20 -7.16 17.27 19.43
N VAL A 21 -7.93 16.31 18.90
CA VAL A 21 -9.19 15.86 19.53
C VAL A 21 -8.92 15.21 20.89
N SER A 22 -7.86 14.40 20.99
CA SER A 22 -7.44 13.82 22.27
C SER A 22 -7.07 14.91 23.28
N GLY A 23 -6.26 15.88 22.86
CA GLY A 23 -5.84 17.00 23.71
C GLY A 23 -7.00 17.90 24.17
N LEU A 24 -7.95 18.18 23.28
CA LEU A 24 -9.18 18.91 23.61
C LEU A 24 -10.01 18.14 24.64
N SER A 25 -10.14 16.83 24.48
CA SER A 25 -10.90 15.96 25.38
C SER A 25 -10.31 15.96 26.80
N ASP A 26 -8.99 15.83 26.90
CA ASP A 26 -8.29 15.89 28.20
C ASP A 26 -8.44 17.28 28.86
N ALA A 27 -8.40 18.36 28.07
CA ALA A 27 -8.60 19.71 28.57
C ALA A 27 -10.03 19.93 29.12
N LEU A 28 -11.04 19.44 28.41
CA LEU A 28 -12.45 19.50 28.83
C LEU A 28 -12.68 18.72 30.13
N LEU A 29 -12.12 17.52 30.25
CA LEU A 29 -12.20 16.71 31.47
C LEU A 29 -11.55 17.42 32.67
N LYS A 30 -10.41 18.06 32.46
CA LYS A 30 -9.75 18.87 33.49
C LYS A 30 -10.64 20.03 33.96
N GLN A 31 -11.25 20.76 33.04
CA GLN A 31 -12.17 21.87 33.38
C GLN A 31 -13.43 21.39 34.10
N LEU A 32 -13.99 20.24 33.69
CA LEU A 32 -15.14 19.64 34.35
C LEU A 32 -14.81 19.27 35.80
N ARG A 33 -13.69 18.58 36.04
CA ARG A 33 -13.25 18.21 37.41
C ARG A 33 -13.00 19.44 38.28
N GLN A 34 -12.40 20.50 37.74
CA GLN A 34 -12.24 21.78 38.46
C GLN A 34 -13.59 22.41 38.83
N SER A 35 -14.60 22.27 37.97
CA SER A 35 -15.95 22.81 38.23
C SER A 35 -16.67 21.98 39.29
N LEU A 36 -16.54 20.65 39.25
CA LEU A 36 -17.07 19.75 40.28
C LEU A 36 -16.45 20.03 41.65
N GLN A 37 -15.14 20.29 41.71
CA GLN A 37 -14.46 20.69 42.95
C GLN A 37 -15.03 21.99 43.54
N LYS A 38 -15.30 23.00 42.70
CA LYS A 38 -15.94 24.25 43.13
C LYS A 38 -17.37 24.02 43.64
N ILE A 39 -18.14 23.15 42.97
CA ILE A 39 -19.50 22.79 43.41
C ILE A 39 -19.47 22.10 44.77
N ASP A 40 -18.53 21.17 44.98
CA ASP A 40 -18.34 20.48 46.26
C ASP A 40 -17.96 21.45 47.39
N GLU A 41 -17.07 22.41 47.11
CA GLU A 41 -16.71 23.47 48.06
C GLU A 41 -17.93 24.33 48.46
N ILE A 42 -18.72 24.78 47.48
CA ILE A 42 -19.96 25.55 47.71
C ILE A 42 -20.96 24.74 48.53
N ASN A 43 -21.15 23.46 48.21
CA ASN A 43 -22.05 22.57 48.96
C ASN A 43 -21.58 22.37 50.40
N ARG A 44 -20.27 22.23 50.63
CA ARG A 44 -19.71 22.07 51.97
C ARG A 44 -19.97 23.32 52.82
N ILE A 45 -19.78 24.51 52.27
CA ILE A 45 -20.10 25.77 52.95
C ILE A 45 -21.60 25.85 53.24
N THR A 46 -22.45 25.52 52.26
CA THR A 46 -23.92 25.54 52.39
C THR A 46 -24.39 24.59 53.50
N ARG A 47 -23.79 23.40 53.57
CA ARG A 47 -24.09 22.42 54.62
C ARG A 47 -23.67 22.93 56.02
N ILE A 48 -22.55 23.63 56.14
CA ILE A 48 -22.13 24.26 57.41
C ILE A 48 -23.11 25.37 57.82
N ILE A 49 -23.52 26.22 56.88
CA ILE A 49 -24.49 27.30 57.14
C ILE A 49 -25.83 26.71 57.59
N SER A 50 -26.34 25.70 56.89
CA SER A 50 -27.55 24.97 57.26
C SER A 50 -27.43 24.36 58.66
N MET A 51 -26.31 23.69 58.96
CA MET A 51 -26.06 23.11 60.28
C MET A 51 -26.08 24.16 61.39
N ASN A 52 -25.40 25.30 61.18
CA ASN A 52 -25.39 26.41 62.14
C ASN A 52 -26.79 27.00 62.34
N ALA A 53 -27.56 27.18 61.26
CA ALA A 53 -28.94 27.65 61.32
C ALA A 53 -29.85 26.67 62.08
N ARG A 54 -29.64 25.36 61.89
CA ARG A 54 -30.38 24.31 62.61
C ARG A 54 -30.08 24.33 64.11
N ILE A 55 -28.82 24.51 64.49
CA ILE A 55 -28.40 24.63 65.91
C ILE A 55 -29.07 25.85 66.55
N GLU A 56 -29.04 27.01 65.88
CA GLU A 56 -29.64 28.24 66.41
C GLU A 56 -31.18 28.17 66.46
N ALA A 57 -31.81 27.51 65.48
CA ALA A 57 -33.25 27.24 65.49
C ALA A 57 -33.69 26.40 66.70
N VAL A 58 -32.91 25.38 67.06
CA VAL A 58 -33.15 24.55 68.26
C VAL A 58 -32.97 25.40 69.53
N ARG A 59 -31.95 26.26 69.57
CA ARG A 59 -31.65 27.13 70.71
C ARG A 59 -32.76 28.16 71.01
N ILE A 60 -33.38 28.72 69.98
CA ILE A 60 -34.47 29.71 70.09
C ILE A 60 -35.83 29.05 70.42
N GLY A 61 -35.91 27.70 70.35
CA GLY A 61 -37.10 26.95 70.76
C GLY A 61 -38.29 27.13 69.80
N THR A 62 -39.45 27.52 70.32
CA THR A 62 -40.70 27.55 69.53
C THR A 62 -40.69 28.61 68.41
N ALA A 63 -39.98 29.72 68.57
CA ALA A 63 -39.86 30.76 67.56
C ALA A 63 -38.87 30.40 66.41
N GLY A 64 -37.97 29.44 66.63
CA GLY A 64 -37.01 28.97 65.63
C GLY A 64 -37.52 27.84 64.72
N ARG A 65 -38.75 27.34 64.95
CA ARG A 65 -39.26 26.11 64.31
C ARG A 65 -39.31 26.20 62.77
N SER A 66 -39.69 27.34 62.22
CA SER A 66 -39.69 27.60 60.76
C SER A 66 -38.27 27.68 60.18
N PHE A 67 -37.31 28.25 60.91
CA PHE A 67 -35.89 28.27 60.51
C PHE A 67 -35.27 26.86 60.52
N GLY A 68 -35.67 25.99 61.45
CA GLY A 68 -35.22 24.61 61.51
C GLY A 68 -35.60 23.79 60.26
N VAL A 69 -36.82 23.98 59.75
CA VAL A 69 -37.30 23.32 58.52
C VAL A 69 -36.49 23.77 57.30
N ILE A 70 -36.23 25.09 57.16
CA ILE A 70 -35.40 25.62 56.07
C ILE A 70 -33.98 25.04 56.11
N ALA A 71 -33.42 24.93 57.31
CA ALA A 71 -32.10 24.32 57.49
C ALA A 71 -32.08 22.85 57.06
N GLU A 72 -33.09 22.06 57.42
CA GLU A 72 -33.21 20.65 57.01
C GLU A 72 -33.38 20.48 55.49
N GLU A 73 -34.18 21.32 54.85
CA GLU A 73 -34.31 21.37 53.38
C GLU A 73 -32.98 21.73 52.70
N MET A 74 -32.22 22.68 53.27
CA MET A 74 -30.89 23.03 52.76
C MET A 74 -29.85 21.91 52.91
N ASP A 75 -29.89 21.14 54.00
CA ASP A 75 -29.02 19.96 54.18
C ASP A 75 -29.37 18.87 53.15
N THR A 76 -30.66 18.63 52.97
CA THR A 76 -31.18 17.69 51.95
C THR A 76 -30.78 18.11 50.55
N LEU A 77 -30.93 19.39 50.21
CA LEU A 77 -30.46 19.94 48.93
C LEU A 77 -28.95 19.75 48.76
N SER A 78 -28.15 20.07 49.78
CA SER A 78 -26.68 19.93 49.73
C SER A 78 -26.25 18.48 49.53
N ARG A 79 -26.94 17.50 50.13
CA ARG A 79 -26.73 16.06 49.83
C ARG A 79 -27.04 15.72 48.38
N ARG A 80 -28.21 16.13 47.88
CA ARG A 80 -28.59 15.88 46.48
C ARG A 80 -27.61 16.46 45.48
N VAL A 81 -27.12 17.69 45.71
CA VAL A 81 -26.12 18.29 44.81
C VAL A 81 -24.79 17.54 44.89
N SER A 82 -24.37 17.08 46.07
CA SER A 82 -23.17 16.22 46.23
C SER A 82 -23.31 14.89 45.48
N ASP A 83 -24.47 14.24 45.57
CA ASP A 83 -24.73 12.97 44.89
C ASP A 83 -24.72 13.17 43.36
N THR A 84 -25.40 14.21 42.85
CA THR A 84 -25.38 14.56 41.43
C THR A 84 -23.98 14.92 40.94
N ALA A 85 -23.17 15.64 41.74
CA ALA A 85 -21.79 15.94 41.38
C ALA A 85 -20.93 14.68 41.24
N GLN A 86 -21.10 13.70 42.14
CA GLN A 86 -20.42 12.40 42.06
C GLN A 86 -20.88 11.58 40.84
N GLU A 87 -22.16 11.62 40.48
CA GLU A 87 -22.68 10.98 39.27
C GLU A 87 -22.07 11.59 38.00
N ILE A 88 -21.95 12.92 37.94
CA ILE A 88 -21.31 13.61 36.82
C ILE A 88 -19.82 13.23 36.72
N ASP A 89 -19.10 13.14 37.83
CA ASP A 89 -17.69 12.72 37.84
C ASP A 89 -17.51 11.29 37.28
N ARG A 90 -18.34 10.34 37.76
CA ARG A 90 -18.33 8.96 37.26
C ARG A 90 -18.70 8.87 35.77
N MET A 91 -19.65 9.68 35.33
CA MET A 91 -20.04 9.75 33.92
C MET A 91 -18.91 10.33 33.06
N ALA A 92 -18.19 11.33 33.57
CA ALA A 92 -17.03 11.90 32.91
C ALA A 92 -15.91 10.87 32.73
N ASP A 93 -15.60 10.09 33.77
CA ASP A 93 -14.58 9.03 33.71
C ASP A 93 -14.93 7.93 32.70
N ARG A 94 -16.19 7.49 32.67
CA ARG A 94 -16.69 6.51 31.68
C ARG A 94 -16.57 7.06 30.27
N THR A 95 -17.01 8.31 30.06
CA THR A 95 -16.96 8.97 28.75
C THR A 95 -15.52 9.16 28.27
N SER A 96 -14.61 9.53 29.18
CA SER A 96 -13.17 9.64 28.89
C SER A 96 -12.58 8.30 28.42
N THR A 97 -12.94 7.21 29.10
CA THR A 97 -12.44 5.88 28.76
C THR A 97 -12.99 5.39 27.42
N ASP A 98 -14.30 5.57 27.17
CA ASP A 98 -14.92 5.23 25.88
C ASP A 98 -14.30 6.04 24.73
N LEU A 99 -14.10 7.34 24.94
CA LEU A 99 -13.54 8.23 23.92
C LEU A 99 -12.10 7.85 23.58
N ARG A 100 -11.26 7.52 24.58
CA ARG A 100 -9.89 7.04 24.32
C ARG A 100 -9.90 5.74 23.52
N GLY A 101 -10.71 4.76 23.91
CA GLY A 101 -10.81 3.51 23.16
C GLY A 101 -11.28 3.71 21.71
N ARG A 102 -12.23 4.64 21.48
CA ARG A 102 -12.68 5.00 20.13
C ARG A 102 -11.60 5.71 19.33
N LEU A 103 -10.82 6.60 19.94
CA LEU A 103 -9.71 7.30 19.27
C LEU A 103 -8.61 6.30 18.85
N ASP A 104 -8.25 5.36 19.71
CA ASP A 104 -7.27 4.30 19.40
C ASP A 104 -7.73 3.43 18.22
N GLN A 105 -9.02 3.08 18.21
CA GLN A 105 -9.63 2.32 17.12
C GLN A 105 -9.65 3.12 15.82
N LEU A 106 -10.04 4.40 15.87
CA LEU A 106 -10.03 5.30 14.72
C LEU A 106 -8.62 5.45 14.14
N GLN A 107 -7.60 5.63 14.99
CA GLN A 107 -6.20 5.73 14.55
C GLN A 107 -5.76 4.45 13.82
N THR A 108 -6.13 3.29 14.36
CA THR A 108 -5.82 2.00 13.74
C THR A 108 -6.52 1.84 12.39
N ASP A 109 -7.81 2.18 12.30
CA ASP A 109 -8.60 2.04 11.08
C ASP A 109 -8.15 3.01 9.99
N VAL A 110 -7.81 4.25 10.34
CA VAL A 110 -7.23 5.25 9.41
C VAL A 110 -5.92 4.73 8.85
N ARG A 111 -4.99 4.27 9.71
CA ARG A 111 -3.70 3.73 9.28
C ARG A 111 -3.89 2.54 8.34
N ARG A 112 -4.73 1.56 8.73
CA ARG A 112 -5.01 0.37 7.91
C ARG A 112 -5.57 0.74 6.55
N THR A 113 -6.55 1.65 6.51
CA THR A 113 -7.19 2.11 5.26
C THR A 113 -6.17 2.78 4.37
N ARG A 114 -5.40 3.75 4.91
CA ARG A 114 -4.39 4.48 4.14
C ARG A 114 -3.32 3.56 3.57
N LEU A 115 -2.73 2.68 4.37
CA LEU A 115 -1.71 1.75 3.89
C LEU A 115 -2.27 0.78 2.83
N THR A 116 -3.52 0.36 2.97
CA THR A 116 -4.20 -0.47 1.97
C THR A 116 -4.41 0.28 0.65
N ASP A 117 -4.82 1.54 0.71
CA ASP A 117 -5.02 2.38 -0.48
C ASP A 117 -3.69 2.71 -1.17
N LEU A 118 -2.62 2.93 -0.41
CA LEU A 118 -1.26 3.08 -0.96
C LEU A 118 -0.78 1.80 -1.65
N ALA A 119 -1.03 0.64 -1.03
CA ALA A 119 -0.72 -0.64 -1.66
C ALA A 119 -1.51 -0.83 -2.97
N LEU A 120 -2.79 -0.45 -2.98
CA LEU A 120 -3.64 -0.53 -4.17
C LEU A 120 -3.11 0.38 -5.29
N ALA A 121 -2.76 1.62 -4.96
CA ALA A 121 -2.19 2.55 -5.93
C ALA A 121 -0.90 2.00 -6.55
N ASN A 122 -0.02 1.41 -5.74
CA ASN A 122 1.23 0.84 -6.23
C ASN A 122 1.00 -0.36 -7.17
N ILE A 123 0.12 -1.31 -6.81
CA ILE A 123 -0.12 -2.49 -7.64
C ILE A 123 -0.89 -2.16 -8.92
N ASP A 124 -1.80 -1.18 -8.89
CA ASP A 124 -2.50 -0.66 -10.07
C ASP A 124 -1.52 -0.01 -11.07
N LEU A 125 -0.52 0.75 -10.58
CA LEU A 125 0.54 1.30 -11.44
C LEU A 125 1.38 0.22 -12.13
N ILE A 126 1.64 -0.90 -11.45
CA ILE A 126 2.34 -2.04 -12.03
C ILE A 126 1.52 -2.62 -13.18
N ASP A 127 0.26 -2.98 -12.96
CA ASP A 127 -0.59 -3.58 -13.99
C ASP A 127 -0.76 -2.68 -15.21
N ARG A 128 -1.02 -1.38 -15.00
CA ARG A 128 -1.17 -0.41 -16.10
C ARG A 128 0.08 -0.32 -16.95
N ASN A 129 1.24 -0.24 -16.32
CA ASN A 129 2.49 -0.13 -17.06
C ASN A 129 2.82 -1.43 -17.82
N LEU A 130 2.53 -2.57 -17.20
CA LEU A 130 2.78 -3.89 -17.77
C LEU A 130 1.79 -4.28 -18.88
N TYR A 131 0.54 -3.81 -18.81
CA TYR A 131 -0.46 -3.98 -19.87
C TYR A 131 0.07 -3.46 -21.22
N GLU A 132 0.65 -2.25 -21.23
CA GLU A 132 1.22 -1.65 -22.44
C GLU A 132 2.31 -2.54 -23.06
N ARG A 133 3.16 -3.16 -22.23
CA ARG A 133 4.26 -4.03 -22.70
C ARG A 133 3.73 -5.25 -23.44
N SER A 134 2.60 -5.80 -22.98
CA SER A 134 1.92 -6.89 -23.67
C SER A 134 1.46 -6.46 -25.07
N CYS A 135 0.93 -5.24 -25.21
CA CYS A 135 0.50 -4.68 -26.49
C CYS A 135 1.69 -4.39 -27.41
N ASP A 136 2.75 -3.79 -26.86
CA ASP A 136 3.97 -3.42 -27.57
C ASP A 136 4.60 -4.63 -28.27
N VAL A 137 4.78 -5.77 -27.57
CA VAL A 137 5.41 -6.95 -28.18
C VAL A 137 4.58 -7.55 -29.32
N ARG A 138 3.25 -7.54 -29.19
CA ARG A 138 2.34 -8.05 -30.23
C ARG A 138 2.37 -7.16 -31.46
N TRP A 139 2.37 -5.84 -31.25
CA TRP A 139 2.48 -4.88 -32.34
C TRP A 139 3.82 -5.00 -33.06
N TRP A 140 4.94 -5.02 -32.33
CA TRP A 140 6.26 -5.11 -32.94
C TRP A 140 6.50 -6.46 -33.63
N ALA A 141 5.90 -7.55 -33.18
CA ALA A 141 5.98 -8.84 -33.88
C ALA A 141 5.38 -8.82 -35.30
N THR A 142 4.64 -7.77 -35.67
CA THR A 142 4.09 -7.56 -37.02
C THR A 142 4.95 -6.69 -37.93
N ASP A 143 6.11 -6.20 -37.46
CA ASP A 143 7.00 -5.34 -38.26
C ASP A 143 7.63 -6.11 -39.43
N ALA A 144 7.62 -5.51 -40.62
CA ALA A 144 8.07 -6.14 -41.86
C ALA A 144 9.54 -6.57 -41.82
N ALA A 145 10.43 -5.81 -41.16
CA ALA A 145 11.84 -6.16 -41.07
C ALA A 145 12.05 -7.38 -40.15
N ILE A 146 11.28 -7.46 -39.06
CA ILE A 146 11.31 -8.58 -38.11
C ILE A 146 10.76 -9.85 -38.76
N ILE A 147 9.65 -9.73 -39.50
CA ILE A 147 9.06 -10.85 -40.25
C ILE A 147 10.04 -11.36 -41.31
N ALA A 148 10.65 -10.47 -42.10
CA ALA A 148 11.59 -10.86 -43.14
C ALA A 148 12.80 -11.60 -42.56
N ALA A 149 13.36 -11.11 -41.45
CA ALA A 149 14.47 -11.75 -40.75
C ALA A 149 14.10 -13.12 -40.17
N ALA A 150 12.88 -13.31 -39.67
CA ALA A 150 12.40 -14.60 -39.17
C ALA A 150 12.10 -15.60 -40.29
N GLN A 151 11.65 -15.11 -41.45
CA GLN A 151 11.29 -15.94 -42.60
C GLN A 151 12.51 -16.45 -43.37
N ASP A 152 13.48 -15.57 -43.62
CA ASP A 152 14.72 -15.88 -44.31
C ASP A 152 15.89 -15.14 -43.63
N PRO A 153 16.60 -15.78 -42.67
CA PRO A 153 17.58 -15.14 -41.80
C PRO A 153 18.92 -14.89 -42.50
N GLN A 154 18.90 -14.22 -43.65
CA GLN A 154 20.10 -13.78 -44.36
C GLN A 154 20.78 -12.62 -43.61
N PRO A 155 22.12 -12.47 -43.69
CA PRO A 155 22.84 -11.41 -42.99
C PRO A 155 22.27 -9.99 -43.20
N ALA A 156 21.79 -9.69 -44.41
CA ALA A 156 21.17 -8.40 -44.72
C ALA A 156 19.82 -8.19 -44.00
N ALA A 157 18.97 -9.22 -43.97
CA ALA A 157 17.68 -9.17 -43.28
C ALA A 157 17.86 -9.05 -41.76
N LEU A 158 18.82 -9.81 -41.19
CA LEU A 158 19.17 -9.74 -39.76
C LEU A 158 19.70 -8.36 -39.36
N ALA A 159 20.52 -7.73 -40.22
CA ALA A 159 21.03 -6.38 -39.99
C ALA A 159 19.91 -5.32 -40.05
N GLN A 160 18.99 -5.45 -41.02
CA GLN A 160 17.83 -4.55 -41.13
C GLN A 160 16.89 -4.69 -39.93
N ALA A 161 16.61 -5.92 -39.49
CA ALA A 161 15.83 -6.17 -38.28
C ALA A 161 16.53 -5.60 -37.04
N SER A 162 17.84 -5.81 -36.88
CA SER A 162 18.62 -5.21 -35.77
C SER A 162 18.50 -3.69 -35.74
N GLN A 163 18.65 -3.04 -36.90
CA GLN A 163 18.50 -1.58 -37.01
C GLN A 163 17.08 -1.14 -36.61
N ARG A 164 16.05 -1.87 -37.05
CA ARG A 164 14.66 -1.54 -36.73
C ARG A 164 14.36 -1.70 -35.24
N LEU A 165 14.81 -2.79 -34.63
CA LEU A 165 14.74 -3.03 -33.19
C LEU A 165 15.48 -1.92 -32.41
N GLY A 166 16.65 -1.49 -32.90
CA GLY A 166 17.41 -0.38 -32.33
C GLY A 166 16.64 0.95 -32.37
N GLN A 167 15.96 1.26 -33.47
CA GLN A 167 15.11 2.46 -33.58
C GLN A 167 13.94 2.45 -32.59
N ILE A 168 13.30 1.28 -32.39
CA ILE A 168 12.27 1.12 -31.38
C ILE A 168 12.87 1.44 -29.99
N LEU A 169 14.03 0.88 -29.68
CA LEU A 169 14.71 1.12 -28.40
C LEU A 169 15.20 2.56 -28.18
N ASP A 170 15.38 3.34 -29.25
CA ASP A 170 15.69 4.78 -29.12
C ASP A 170 14.44 5.58 -28.70
N SER A 171 13.25 5.13 -29.09
CA SER A 171 11.98 5.76 -28.70
C SER A 171 11.43 5.23 -27.36
N TYR A 172 11.71 3.97 -27.02
CA TYR A 172 11.22 3.29 -25.82
C TYR A 172 12.37 2.92 -24.89
N THR A 173 12.72 3.82 -23.98
CA THR A 173 13.91 3.72 -23.11
C THR A 173 13.76 2.79 -21.90
N VAL A 174 12.57 2.19 -21.72
CA VAL A 174 12.23 1.30 -20.61
C VAL A 174 12.70 -0.15 -20.81
N TYR A 175 13.29 -0.46 -21.96
CA TYR A 175 13.81 -1.78 -22.29
C TYR A 175 15.34 -1.81 -22.25
N PHE A 176 15.89 -2.95 -21.85
CA PHE A 176 17.30 -3.24 -22.07
C PHE A 176 17.52 -3.53 -23.55
N ASP A 177 16.73 -4.45 -24.11
CA ASP A 177 16.89 -4.91 -25.49
C ASP A 177 15.61 -5.56 -26.04
N LEU A 178 15.58 -5.76 -27.35
CA LEU A 178 14.60 -6.60 -28.04
C LEU A 178 15.36 -7.72 -28.75
N VAL A 179 14.83 -8.94 -28.68
CA VAL A 179 15.51 -10.16 -29.13
C VAL A 179 14.58 -10.94 -30.06
N LEU A 180 15.05 -11.22 -31.27
CA LEU A 180 14.36 -12.10 -32.22
C LEU A 180 15.01 -13.49 -32.19
N ALA A 181 14.22 -14.51 -31.91
CA ALA A 181 14.65 -15.91 -31.91
C ALA A 181 13.95 -16.74 -33.00
N ASP A 182 14.63 -17.76 -33.49
CA ASP A 182 14.06 -18.78 -34.39
C ASP A 182 13.12 -19.74 -33.64
N LEU A 183 12.53 -20.70 -34.37
CA LEU A 183 11.62 -21.70 -33.81
C LEU A 183 12.31 -22.70 -32.87
N GLN A 184 13.64 -22.79 -32.90
CA GLN A 184 14.45 -23.62 -32.01
C GLN A 184 14.93 -22.85 -30.79
N GLY A 185 14.62 -21.56 -30.70
CA GLY A 185 15.03 -20.68 -29.60
C GLY A 185 16.47 -20.20 -29.72
N ASN A 186 17.10 -20.19 -30.89
CA ASN A 186 18.37 -19.50 -31.09
C ASN A 186 18.09 -18.03 -31.43
N VAL A 187 18.80 -17.12 -30.76
CA VAL A 187 18.68 -15.70 -31.06
C VAL A 187 19.29 -15.40 -32.43
N LEU A 188 18.46 -14.95 -33.36
CA LEU A 188 18.83 -14.54 -34.71
C LEU A 188 19.50 -13.17 -34.72
N THR A 189 18.89 -12.20 -34.03
CA THR A 189 19.36 -10.80 -33.96
C THR A 189 18.72 -10.06 -32.79
N ASN A 190 19.28 -8.91 -32.43
CA ASN A 190 18.79 -8.07 -31.35
C ASN A 190 18.95 -6.57 -31.65
N GLY A 191 18.31 -5.72 -30.84
CA GLY A 191 18.29 -4.27 -31.05
C GLY A 191 19.56 -3.53 -30.62
N ARG A 192 20.32 -4.07 -29.66
CA ARG A 192 21.57 -3.45 -29.15
C ARG A 192 22.76 -4.41 -29.17
N PRO A 193 23.18 -4.94 -30.33
CA PRO A 193 24.20 -5.98 -30.42
C PRO A 193 25.57 -5.57 -29.84
N ARG A 194 25.89 -4.27 -29.82
CA ARG A 194 27.13 -3.76 -29.21
C ARG A 194 27.12 -3.75 -27.68
N ARG A 195 25.92 -3.67 -27.07
CA ARG A 195 25.76 -3.60 -25.61
C ARG A 195 25.38 -4.97 -25.04
N TYR A 196 24.54 -5.71 -25.74
CA TYR A 196 24.09 -7.05 -25.37
C TYR A 196 24.39 -7.99 -26.54
N PRO A 197 25.49 -8.76 -26.51
CA PRO A 197 25.84 -9.68 -27.58
C PRO A 197 25.03 -10.97 -27.44
N SER A 198 23.73 -10.91 -27.72
CA SER A 198 22.80 -12.03 -27.53
C SER A 198 22.64 -12.93 -28.76
N ALA A 199 23.03 -12.48 -29.95
CA ALA A 199 22.97 -13.27 -31.18
C ALA A 199 23.73 -14.59 -31.06
N GLY A 200 23.09 -15.69 -31.45
CA GLY A 200 23.61 -17.06 -31.31
C GLY A 200 23.41 -17.71 -29.93
N HIS A 201 22.97 -16.97 -28.90
CA HIS A 201 22.60 -17.58 -27.63
C HIS A 201 21.28 -18.36 -27.76
N SER A 202 21.13 -19.41 -26.96
CA SER A 202 19.88 -20.17 -26.88
C SER A 202 18.99 -19.67 -25.74
N VAL A 203 17.73 -19.46 -26.06
CA VAL A 203 16.63 -19.08 -25.16
C VAL A 203 15.51 -20.13 -25.15
N ALA A 204 15.74 -21.30 -25.77
CA ALA A 204 14.74 -22.37 -25.93
C ALA A 204 14.14 -22.87 -24.60
N GLN A 205 14.92 -22.79 -23.52
CA GLN A 205 14.51 -23.23 -22.18
C GLN A 205 13.94 -22.09 -21.32
N GLN A 206 13.85 -20.87 -21.85
CA GLN A 206 13.28 -19.74 -21.12
C GLN A 206 11.76 -19.79 -21.16
N GLU A 207 11.12 -19.49 -20.04
CA GLU A 207 9.67 -19.56 -19.88
C GLU A 207 8.95 -18.61 -20.85
N TRP A 208 9.51 -17.42 -21.11
CA TRP A 208 8.90 -16.46 -22.05
C TRP A 208 8.86 -17.02 -23.48
N PHE A 209 9.87 -17.79 -23.87
CA PHE A 209 9.95 -18.38 -25.20
C PHE A 209 8.98 -19.54 -25.31
N GLN A 210 9.00 -20.44 -24.33
CA GLN A 210 8.10 -21.59 -24.29
C GLN A 210 6.63 -21.19 -24.21
N SER A 211 6.30 -20.21 -23.38
CA SER A 211 4.94 -19.67 -23.27
C SER A 211 4.49 -18.96 -24.55
N ALA A 212 5.37 -18.24 -25.24
CA ALA A 212 5.05 -17.65 -26.54
C ALA A 212 4.81 -18.74 -27.60
N MET A 213 5.61 -19.79 -27.64
CA MET A 213 5.42 -20.91 -28.56
C MET A 213 4.13 -21.69 -28.29
N ALA A 214 3.61 -21.64 -27.07
CA ALA A 214 2.34 -22.26 -26.67
C ALA A 214 1.10 -21.43 -27.07
N THR A 215 1.26 -20.20 -27.58
CA THR A 215 0.12 -19.36 -27.96
C THR A 215 -0.57 -19.84 -29.23
N ARG A 216 -1.89 -19.62 -29.29
CA ARG A 216 -2.73 -20.07 -30.41
C ARG A 216 -2.60 -19.17 -31.63
N ASN A 217 -2.47 -17.86 -31.42
CA ASN A 217 -2.46 -16.86 -32.48
C ASN A 217 -1.67 -15.60 -32.04
N GLY A 218 -1.55 -14.60 -32.93
CA GLY A 218 -0.80 -13.36 -32.67
C GLY A 218 -1.47 -12.33 -31.74
N GLU A 219 -2.68 -12.57 -31.24
CA GLU A 219 -3.33 -11.73 -30.22
C GLU A 219 -2.91 -12.12 -28.80
N GLU A 220 -2.37 -13.33 -28.64
CA GLU A 220 -1.83 -13.84 -27.38
C GLU A 220 -0.34 -13.53 -27.25
N PHE A 221 0.17 -13.62 -26.02
CA PHE A 221 1.57 -13.35 -25.71
C PHE A 221 2.12 -14.37 -24.71
N GLY A 222 3.40 -14.65 -24.83
CA GLY A 222 4.20 -15.32 -23.82
C GLY A 222 4.71 -14.34 -22.77
N PHE A 223 5.06 -14.86 -21.61
CA PHE A 223 5.48 -14.08 -20.46
C PHE A 223 6.43 -14.89 -19.59
N GLN A 224 7.43 -14.21 -19.02
CA GLN A 224 8.21 -14.69 -17.90
C GLN A 224 8.29 -13.59 -16.85
N SER A 225 7.96 -13.96 -15.62
CA SER A 225 8.02 -13.06 -14.46
C SER A 225 9.46 -12.59 -14.18
N MET A 226 9.61 -11.73 -13.17
CA MET A 226 10.90 -11.16 -12.77
C MET A 226 11.95 -12.27 -12.55
N HIS A 227 13.07 -12.17 -13.26
CA HIS A 227 14.23 -13.04 -13.12
C HIS A 227 15.51 -12.30 -13.52
N ALA A 228 16.67 -12.80 -13.10
CA ALA A 228 17.95 -12.33 -13.62
C ALA A 228 18.18 -12.94 -15.01
N SER A 229 18.56 -12.13 -15.99
CA SER A 229 18.72 -12.60 -17.38
C SER A 229 20.08 -12.25 -17.97
N THR A 230 20.71 -13.23 -18.62
CA THR A 230 21.96 -13.04 -19.36
C THR A 230 21.78 -12.16 -20.59
N LEU A 231 20.55 -12.04 -21.13
CA LEU A 231 20.21 -11.12 -22.22
C LEU A 231 20.40 -9.65 -21.82
N ALA A 232 20.40 -9.35 -20.52
CA ALA A 232 20.64 -8.02 -19.96
C ALA A 232 21.85 -8.00 -19.02
N GLY A 233 22.82 -8.90 -19.18
CA GLY A 233 24.05 -8.90 -18.38
C GLY A 233 23.87 -9.32 -16.91
N GLY A 234 22.82 -10.08 -16.60
CA GLY A 234 22.51 -10.53 -15.23
C GLY A 234 21.57 -9.60 -14.47
N GLU A 235 21.13 -8.50 -15.09
CA GLU A 235 20.14 -7.59 -14.53
C GLU A 235 18.78 -8.27 -14.33
N ARG A 236 17.96 -7.69 -13.43
CA ARG A 236 16.59 -8.14 -13.19
C ARG A 236 15.68 -7.63 -14.29
N VAL A 237 15.04 -8.56 -14.97
CA VAL A 237 14.19 -8.29 -16.13
C VAL A 237 12.84 -8.96 -15.98
N LEU A 238 11.90 -8.46 -16.77
CA LEU A 238 10.64 -9.12 -17.04
C LEU A 238 10.51 -9.21 -18.57
N ILE A 239 10.09 -10.35 -19.11
CA ILE A 239 10.09 -10.56 -20.56
C ILE A 239 8.69 -10.91 -21.02
N TYR A 240 8.15 -10.09 -21.91
CA TYR A 240 7.02 -10.48 -22.76
C TYR A 240 7.53 -10.97 -24.09
N ALA A 241 6.76 -11.87 -24.70
CA ALA A 241 7.10 -12.42 -25.97
C ALA A 241 5.87 -12.61 -26.85
N CYS A 242 6.06 -12.55 -28.16
CA CYS A 242 5.02 -12.82 -29.14
C CYS A 242 5.62 -13.60 -30.30
N THR A 243 4.85 -14.57 -30.81
CA THR A 243 5.20 -15.26 -32.05
C THR A 243 5.19 -14.26 -33.21
N VAL A 244 6.28 -14.22 -33.98
CA VAL A 244 6.35 -13.55 -35.27
C VAL A 244 5.71 -14.48 -36.29
N ARG A 245 4.74 -13.97 -37.06
CA ARG A 245 3.92 -14.79 -37.96
C ARG A 245 3.97 -14.28 -39.38
N GLU A 246 3.78 -15.19 -40.33
CA GLU A 246 3.83 -14.92 -41.75
C GLU A 246 2.92 -13.76 -42.16
N GLY A 247 3.51 -12.76 -42.80
CA GLY A 247 2.83 -11.53 -43.22
C GLY A 247 2.23 -10.70 -42.09
N GLY A 248 2.64 -10.90 -40.83
CA GLY A 248 2.10 -10.20 -39.66
C GLY A 248 0.65 -10.58 -39.34
N ARG A 249 0.15 -11.68 -39.90
CA ARG A 249 -1.24 -12.10 -39.74
C ARG A 249 -1.44 -12.78 -38.38
N VAL A 250 -2.54 -12.46 -37.71
CA VAL A 250 -2.93 -13.08 -36.42
C VAL A 250 -2.91 -14.61 -36.49
N GLN A 251 -3.46 -15.18 -37.57
CA GLN A 251 -3.53 -16.63 -37.81
C GLN A 251 -2.43 -17.13 -38.77
N GLY A 252 -1.37 -16.35 -38.98
CA GLY A 252 -0.26 -16.74 -39.84
C GLY A 252 0.56 -17.89 -39.23
N ARG A 253 1.28 -18.62 -40.09
CA ARG A 253 2.26 -19.63 -39.66
C ARG A 253 3.34 -18.97 -38.82
N VAL A 254 3.75 -19.60 -37.72
CA VAL A 254 4.81 -19.10 -36.84
C VAL A 254 6.17 -19.18 -37.55
N LEU A 255 6.92 -18.09 -37.51
CA LEU A 255 8.25 -17.96 -38.11
C LEU A 255 9.36 -17.84 -37.05
N GLY A 256 9.03 -17.29 -35.89
CA GLY A 256 9.96 -17.08 -34.78
C GLY A 256 9.27 -16.47 -33.58
N VAL A 257 10.04 -16.00 -32.60
CA VAL A 257 9.54 -15.34 -31.39
C VAL A 257 10.29 -14.04 -31.17
N LEU A 258 9.56 -12.95 -30.98
CA LEU A 258 10.08 -11.66 -30.53
C LEU A 258 9.92 -11.57 -29.01
N GLY A 259 11.01 -11.33 -28.29
CA GLY A 259 11.04 -11.03 -26.85
C GLY A 259 11.40 -9.58 -26.59
N ILE A 260 10.70 -8.93 -25.66
CA ILE A 260 11.01 -7.58 -25.17
C ILE A 260 11.61 -7.68 -23.77
N VAL A 261 12.84 -7.22 -23.56
CA VAL A 261 13.58 -7.36 -22.30
C VAL A 261 13.38 -6.10 -21.47
N PHE A 262 12.38 -6.10 -20.58
CA PHE A 262 11.96 -4.94 -19.82
C PHE A 262 12.84 -4.69 -18.59
N ARG A 263 13.13 -3.42 -18.29
CA ARG A 263 13.93 -2.98 -17.13
C ARG A 263 13.07 -2.99 -15.87
N TRP A 264 12.89 -4.16 -15.26
CA TRP A 264 11.97 -4.35 -14.14
C TRP A 264 12.23 -3.39 -12.98
N ASP A 265 13.48 -3.30 -12.52
CA ASP A 265 13.82 -2.45 -11.38
C ASP A 265 13.57 -0.96 -11.66
N ALA A 266 13.73 -0.50 -12.91
CA ALA A 266 13.46 0.88 -13.27
C ALA A 266 11.98 1.28 -13.08
N LEU A 267 11.06 0.30 -13.13
CA LEU A 267 9.64 0.49 -12.85
C LEU A 267 9.32 0.16 -11.38
N ALA A 268 9.47 -1.09 -11.00
CA ALA A 268 8.88 -1.61 -9.77
C ALA A 268 9.60 -1.11 -8.53
N GLN A 269 10.93 -1.02 -8.58
CA GLN A 269 11.72 -0.46 -7.49
C GLN A 269 11.40 1.03 -7.31
N THR A 270 11.31 1.77 -8.43
CA THR A 270 10.88 3.17 -8.42
C THR A 270 9.48 3.35 -7.81
N ILE A 271 8.53 2.47 -8.11
CA ILE A 271 7.17 2.54 -7.55
C ILE A 271 7.21 2.35 -6.04
N VAL A 272 7.84 1.27 -5.56
CA VAL A 272 7.87 1.01 -4.11
C VAL A 272 8.62 2.11 -3.37
N GLU A 273 9.78 2.58 -3.86
CA GLU A 273 10.57 3.66 -3.25
C GLU A 273 9.91 5.04 -3.31
N ARG A 274 8.97 5.26 -4.23
CA ARG A 274 8.23 6.52 -4.36
C ARG A 274 6.83 6.48 -3.77
N THR A 275 6.49 5.41 -3.05
CA THR A 275 5.25 5.37 -2.25
C THR A 275 5.14 6.65 -1.42
N PRO A 276 4.00 7.38 -1.45
CA PRO A 276 3.88 8.69 -0.82
C PRO A 276 3.69 8.57 0.70
N LEU A 277 4.74 8.10 1.37
CA LEU A 277 4.90 8.10 2.82
C LEU A 277 5.69 9.33 3.25
N SER A 278 5.38 9.85 4.44
CA SER A 278 6.18 10.89 5.08
C SER A 278 7.55 10.36 5.52
N GLU A 279 8.49 11.24 5.85
CA GLU A 279 9.83 10.84 6.29
C GLU A 279 9.79 9.98 7.58
N ALA A 280 8.89 10.32 8.51
CA ALA A 280 8.72 9.58 9.76
C ALA A 280 8.20 8.15 9.50
N GLU A 281 7.27 8.01 8.56
CA GLU A 281 6.73 6.71 8.17
C GLU A 281 7.76 5.87 7.43
N TRP A 282 8.52 6.47 6.52
CA TRP A 282 9.58 5.76 5.79
C TRP A 282 10.57 5.07 6.71
N ARG A 283 10.91 5.68 7.87
CA ARG A 283 11.83 5.09 8.85
C ARG A 283 11.31 3.79 9.48
N ARG A 284 10.00 3.55 9.43
CA ARG A 284 9.33 2.39 10.04
C ARG A 284 8.53 1.57 9.03
N SER A 285 8.68 1.84 7.74
CA SER A 285 7.93 1.17 6.68
C SER A 285 8.83 0.37 5.74
N ARG A 286 8.32 -0.78 5.29
CA ARG A 286 8.84 -1.57 4.19
C ARG A 286 7.72 -1.76 3.17
N VAL A 287 7.98 -1.41 1.92
CA VAL A 287 7.05 -1.61 0.79
C VAL A 287 7.61 -2.67 -0.13
N CYS A 288 6.76 -3.62 -0.52
CA CYS A 288 7.12 -4.76 -1.36
C CYS A 288 6.08 -4.98 -2.47
N ILE A 289 6.52 -5.48 -3.62
CA ILE A 289 5.67 -6.17 -4.60
C ILE A 289 6.00 -7.66 -4.52
N VAL A 290 4.99 -8.52 -4.47
CA VAL A 290 5.16 -9.98 -4.37
C VAL A 290 4.21 -10.74 -5.30
N ASP A 291 4.60 -11.95 -5.68
CA ASP A 291 3.68 -12.89 -6.32
C ASP A 291 2.68 -13.51 -5.30
N ALA A 292 1.74 -14.31 -5.80
CA ALA A 292 0.73 -15.00 -4.97
C ALA A 292 1.31 -15.98 -3.93
N HIS A 293 2.61 -16.30 -4.03
CA HIS A 293 3.33 -17.16 -3.10
C HIS A 293 4.27 -16.37 -2.18
N GLY A 294 4.22 -15.04 -2.20
CA GLY A 294 5.07 -14.17 -1.40
C GLY A 294 6.48 -14.01 -1.94
N ARG A 295 6.81 -14.46 -3.16
CA ARG A 295 8.13 -14.20 -3.75
C ARG A 295 8.30 -12.71 -4.00
N LEU A 296 9.41 -12.15 -3.54
CA LEU A 296 9.69 -10.72 -3.69
C LEU A 296 10.01 -10.39 -5.15
N LEU A 297 9.23 -9.47 -5.70
CA LEU A 297 9.40 -8.88 -7.02
C LEU A 297 9.98 -7.47 -6.91
N ALA A 298 9.65 -6.69 -5.89
CA ALA A 298 10.34 -5.44 -5.57
C ALA A 298 10.33 -5.22 -4.06
N ASP A 299 11.34 -4.52 -3.53
CA ASP A 299 11.50 -4.38 -2.08
C ASP A 299 12.35 -3.15 -1.74
N THR A 300 11.78 -2.26 -0.93
CA THR A 300 12.49 -1.08 -0.38
C THR A 300 13.64 -1.42 0.58
N GLN A 301 13.72 -2.64 1.09
CA GLN A 301 14.81 -3.11 1.97
C GLN A 301 15.73 -4.12 1.28
N ALA A 302 15.85 -4.07 -0.06
CA ALA A 302 16.69 -4.99 -0.83
C ALA A 302 18.19 -4.88 -0.45
N GLY A 303 18.62 -5.75 0.45
CA GLY A 303 20.00 -5.92 0.89
C GLY A 303 20.14 -7.20 1.70
N ALA A 304 20.31 -8.34 1.01
CA ALA A 304 20.53 -9.68 1.57
C ALA A 304 19.36 -10.38 2.33
N ALA A 305 18.15 -9.82 2.32
CA ALA A 305 16.97 -10.44 2.93
C ALA A 305 16.30 -11.51 2.04
N ALA A 306 15.71 -12.53 2.65
CA ALA A 306 15.13 -13.72 2.04
C ALA A 306 14.33 -13.43 0.73
N PRO A 307 14.36 -14.32 -0.28
CA PRO A 307 13.70 -14.11 -1.57
C PRO A 307 12.16 -14.12 -1.51
N ARG A 308 11.60 -14.32 -0.31
CA ARG A 308 10.17 -14.42 -0.05
C ARG A 308 9.82 -13.62 1.19
N LEU A 309 8.66 -12.97 1.14
CA LEU A 309 7.97 -12.42 2.27
C LEU A 309 7.18 -13.54 2.95
N ASP A 310 7.38 -13.72 4.25
CA ASP A 310 6.68 -14.71 5.05
C ASP A 310 6.38 -14.16 6.43
N PHE A 311 5.16 -14.39 6.92
CA PHE A 311 4.70 -14.04 8.25
C PHE A 311 3.38 -14.76 8.60
N PRO A 312 3.07 -14.95 9.89
CA PRO A 312 1.81 -15.53 10.32
C PRO A 312 0.61 -14.74 9.79
N GLY A 313 -0.28 -15.40 9.04
CA GLY A 313 -1.48 -14.77 8.47
C GLY A 313 -1.34 -14.28 7.02
N LEU A 314 -0.22 -14.53 6.35
CA LEU A 314 -0.03 -14.17 4.92
C LEU A 314 -1.14 -14.76 4.02
N ALA A 315 -1.40 -16.06 4.10
CA ALA A 315 -2.39 -16.74 3.27
C ALA A 315 -3.82 -16.18 3.42
N PRO A 316 -4.40 -16.04 4.63
CA PRO A 316 -5.73 -15.44 4.79
C PRO A 316 -5.77 -13.95 4.44
N LEU A 317 -4.65 -13.22 4.52
CA LEU A 317 -4.55 -11.85 4.05
C LEU A 317 -4.61 -11.78 2.51
N PHE A 318 -3.89 -12.67 1.81
CA PHE A 318 -3.84 -12.71 0.34
C PHE A 318 -5.11 -13.27 -0.29
N ALA A 319 -5.91 -14.02 0.47
CA ALA A 319 -7.25 -14.45 0.04
C ALA A 319 -8.23 -13.27 -0.13
N GLN A 320 -7.90 -12.09 0.40
CA GLN A 320 -8.71 -10.88 0.28
C GLN A 320 -8.14 -9.97 -0.83
N PRO A 321 -8.98 -9.34 -1.66
CA PRO A 321 -8.51 -8.39 -2.68
C PRO A 321 -7.72 -7.22 -2.08
N ARG A 322 -8.08 -6.81 -0.86
CA ARG A 322 -7.37 -5.81 -0.08
C ARG A 322 -7.65 -6.02 1.39
N GLY A 323 -6.72 -5.69 2.26
CA GLY A 323 -6.91 -5.82 3.70
C GLY A 323 -5.66 -5.47 4.50
N ALA A 324 -5.82 -5.37 5.81
CA ALA A 324 -4.72 -5.14 6.73
C ALA A 324 -4.89 -5.94 8.01
N ILE A 325 -3.77 -6.36 8.60
CA ILE A 325 -3.69 -7.06 9.87
C ILE A 325 -2.60 -6.44 10.73
N ASP A 326 -2.78 -6.47 12.05
CA ASP A 326 -1.70 -6.13 12.98
C ASP A 326 -1.07 -7.43 13.50
N ILE A 327 0.24 -7.58 13.31
CA ILE A 327 0.99 -8.76 13.73
C ILE A 327 2.33 -8.37 14.36
N PRO A 328 2.84 -9.14 15.33
CA PRO A 328 4.19 -8.97 15.81
C PRO A 328 5.20 -9.51 14.78
N ILE A 329 6.20 -8.70 14.42
CA ILE A 329 7.36 -9.09 13.60
C ILE A 329 8.61 -8.66 14.36
N ASP A 330 9.53 -9.60 14.60
CA ASP A 330 10.76 -9.38 15.37
C ASP A 330 10.54 -8.68 16.72
N GLY A 331 9.43 -9.01 17.39
CA GLY A 331 9.07 -8.47 18.70
C GLY A 331 8.47 -7.05 18.67
N ARG A 332 8.22 -6.47 17.49
CA ARG A 332 7.56 -5.17 17.32
C ARG A 332 6.21 -5.32 16.64
N SER A 333 5.24 -4.51 17.03
CA SER A 333 3.92 -4.51 16.40
C SER A 333 3.99 -3.87 15.02
N HIS A 334 3.49 -4.56 14.01
CA HIS A 334 3.42 -4.05 12.64
C HIS A 334 2.01 -4.12 12.11
N CYS A 335 1.57 -3.02 11.49
CA CYS A 335 0.41 -3.01 10.61
C CYS A 335 0.89 -3.46 9.23
N VAL A 336 0.38 -4.61 8.78
CA VAL A 336 0.67 -5.18 7.45
C VAL A 336 -0.57 -5.03 6.59
N ALA A 337 -0.49 -4.13 5.60
CA ALA A 337 -1.54 -3.89 4.63
C ALA A 337 -1.18 -4.47 3.27
N GLN A 338 -2.18 -4.97 2.54
CA GLN A 338 -2.02 -5.55 1.22
C GLN A 338 -3.13 -5.08 0.27
N ALA A 339 -2.79 -4.91 -1.00
CA ALA A 339 -3.76 -4.91 -2.10
C ALA A 339 -3.30 -5.81 -3.27
N ALA A 340 -4.22 -6.65 -3.74
CA ALA A 340 -4.04 -7.49 -4.91
C ALA A 340 -4.26 -6.66 -6.18
N SER A 341 -3.54 -7.03 -7.23
CA SER A 341 -3.72 -6.54 -8.59
C SER A 341 -5.21 -6.62 -8.99
N PRO A 342 -5.90 -5.48 -9.20
CA PRO A 342 -7.28 -5.48 -9.68
C PRO A 342 -7.38 -5.84 -11.16
N GLY A 343 -6.24 -5.87 -11.87
CA GLY A 343 -6.17 -5.93 -13.32
C GLY A 343 -6.41 -4.57 -13.96
N TYR A 344 -6.01 -4.47 -15.21
CA TYR A 344 -6.23 -3.32 -16.09
C TYR A 344 -6.59 -3.82 -17.49
N GLU A 345 -7.76 -3.39 -17.99
CA GLU A 345 -8.34 -3.88 -19.24
C GLU A 345 -8.44 -5.43 -19.26
N THR A 346 -7.66 -6.09 -20.10
CA THR A 346 -7.62 -7.55 -20.25
C THR A 346 -6.40 -8.20 -19.59
N TYR A 347 -5.64 -7.44 -18.79
CA TYR A 347 -4.39 -7.87 -18.19
C TYR A 347 -4.45 -7.82 -16.66
N CYS A 348 -3.90 -8.83 -15.99
CA CYS A 348 -3.81 -8.90 -14.54
C CYS A 348 -2.56 -9.71 -14.18
N THR A 349 -1.71 -9.17 -13.32
CA THR A 349 -0.53 -9.91 -12.84
C THR A 349 -0.88 -10.98 -11.81
N GLY A 350 -1.96 -10.77 -11.05
CA GLY A 350 -2.27 -11.56 -9.85
C GLY A 350 -1.24 -11.37 -8.73
N TRP A 351 -0.46 -10.29 -8.79
CA TRP A 351 0.52 -9.92 -7.77
C TRP A 351 -0.11 -9.05 -6.69
N HIS A 352 0.65 -8.83 -5.63
CA HIS A 352 0.23 -8.07 -4.46
C HIS A 352 1.26 -6.98 -4.15
N CYS A 353 0.79 -5.80 -3.75
CA CYS A 353 1.62 -4.85 -3.02
C CYS A 353 1.39 -5.05 -1.53
N VAL A 354 2.46 -5.10 -0.75
CA VAL A 354 2.42 -5.26 0.71
C VAL A 354 3.20 -4.13 1.36
N ILE A 355 2.59 -3.45 2.33
CA ILE A 355 3.23 -2.43 3.15
C ILE A 355 3.25 -2.92 4.60
N LEU A 356 4.44 -3.05 5.17
CA LEU A 356 4.66 -3.37 6.57
C LEU A 356 5.06 -2.07 7.25
N GLN A 357 4.31 -1.60 8.23
CA GLN A 357 4.61 -0.40 8.98
C GLN A 357 4.64 -0.69 10.49
N GLY A 358 5.75 -0.37 11.16
CA GLY A 358 5.84 -0.44 12.61
C GLY A 358 4.85 0.51 13.28
N VAL A 359 4.19 0.04 14.34
CA VAL A 359 3.14 0.79 15.07
C VAL A 359 3.71 1.58 16.26
N ASP A 360 4.95 1.28 16.65
CA ASP A 360 5.65 1.85 17.80
C ASP A 360 6.21 3.27 17.56
#